data_AF-A0A6B8JQ58-F1
#
_entry.id   AF-A0A6B8JQ58-F1
#
_cell.length_a   1.000
_cell.length_b   1.000
_cell.length_c   1.000
_cell.angle_alpha   90.00
_cell.angle_beta   90.00
_cell.angle_gamma   90.00
#
_symmetry.space_group_name_H-M   'P 1'
#
loop_
_entity.id
_entity.type
_entity.pdbx_description
1 polymer ?
#
loop_
_entity_poly.entity_id
_entity_poly.type
_entity_poly.pdbx_seq_one_letter_code
_entity_poly.pdbx_strand_id
1 'polypeptide(L)'
;MGLFNIGNKDPDGRQKRIEHRGRYLRASRTGLVALRAHVKAAGVNVTGNTRRGVRVSTRLAKNTQVAMQNGRFVLRGRYGSDTARFNLSKTGVTVSSRMGLGSVNWLRPGRSSAKFAGVQLRGQKAAVINLVYVAATSIVWALGLLGRGLAGILQFSVGQWQRARQAREGIQLSIDDVAPVGERVLAEYDVATEREPVRDLFAALVYLVAVMGRGDHRVDKARVLADAPKQPLAATLVEDMQVAGRSLTRWLGEPSDEQSPAVLLGVLHHMARGLAERVDGATRAELLFALDDACLALGPRSILQDAMLDILVESLGVELTLTGER
;
A
#
# COMPACT_ATOMS: atom_id res chain seq x y z
N MET A 1 39.13 -9.48 20.87
CA MET A 1 39.64 -10.34 19.79
C MET A 1 39.14 -11.75 20.01
N GLY A 2 38.26 -12.27 19.16
CA GLY A 2 37.70 -13.62 19.32
C GLY A 2 38.73 -14.71 19.03
N LEU A 3 38.84 -15.69 19.92
CA LEU A 3 39.60 -16.93 19.68
C LEU A 3 39.09 -17.57 18.37
N PHE A 4 40.00 -17.88 17.44
CA PHE A 4 39.70 -18.55 16.15
C PHE A 4 38.80 -17.83 15.13
N ASN A 5 38.62 -16.51 15.22
CA ASN A 5 37.80 -15.71 14.29
C ASN A 5 36.32 -16.14 14.19
N ILE A 6 35.81 -16.85 15.21
CA ILE A 6 34.39 -17.23 15.29
C ILE A 6 33.54 -15.95 15.41
N GLY A 7 32.48 -15.84 14.59
CA GLY A 7 31.62 -14.65 14.51
C GLY A 7 32.02 -13.62 13.46
N ASN A 8 33.20 -13.73 12.84
CA ASN A 8 33.62 -12.83 11.78
C ASN A 8 32.90 -13.15 10.46
N LYS A 9 31.84 -12.39 10.17
CA LYS A 9 30.98 -12.53 8.98
C LYS A 9 31.54 -11.76 7.77
N ASP A 10 31.31 -12.28 6.58
CA ASP A 10 31.51 -11.57 5.31
C ASP A 10 30.44 -10.49 5.11
N PRO A 11 30.59 -9.58 4.12
CA PRO A 11 29.57 -8.58 3.82
C PRO A 11 28.18 -9.18 3.58
N ASP A 12 28.12 -10.48 3.28
CA ASP A 12 26.91 -11.25 3.02
C ASP A 12 26.41 -11.99 4.29
N GLY A 13 26.93 -11.64 5.48
CA GLY A 13 26.48 -12.16 6.77
C GLY A 13 26.94 -13.58 7.13
N ARG A 14 27.84 -14.19 6.33
CA ARG A 14 28.27 -15.59 6.51
C ARG A 14 29.64 -15.68 7.17
N GLN A 15 29.85 -16.68 8.03
CA GLN A 15 31.14 -16.91 8.70
C GLN A 15 32.30 -17.04 7.69
N LYS A 16 33.33 -16.17 7.76
CA LYS A 16 34.41 -16.09 6.76
C LYS A 16 35.28 -17.35 6.73
N ARG A 17 35.84 -17.76 7.89
CA ARG A 17 36.73 -18.90 8.13
C ARG A 17 36.92 -19.09 9.64
N ILE A 18 37.26 -20.31 10.05
CA ILE A 18 37.72 -20.62 11.42
C ILE A 18 39.24 -20.78 11.35
N GLU A 19 39.99 -19.78 11.80
CA GLU A 19 41.45 -19.80 11.81
C GLU A 19 42.01 -18.84 12.87
N HIS A 20 43.17 -19.18 13.42
CA HIS A 20 43.96 -18.29 14.28
C HIS A 20 45.07 -17.64 13.44
N ARG A 21 45.23 -16.32 13.54
CA ARG A 21 46.21 -15.54 12.77
C ARG A 21 46.91 -14.54 13.69
N GLY A 22 48.18 -14.79 13.98
CA GLY A 22 49.11 -13.87 14.65
C GLY A 22 49.99 -13.10 13.65
N ARG A 23 50.96 -12.32 14.17
CA ARG A 23 51.88 -11.48 13.36
C ARG A 23 52.72 -12.29 12.38
N TYR A 24 53.25 -13.42 12.83
CA TYR A 24 54.08 -14.34 12.02
C TYR A 24 53.54 -15.77 11.97
N LEU A 25 52.48 -16.07 12.72
CA LEU A 25 51.91 -17.41 12.86
C LEU A 25 50.51 -17.47 12.23
N ARG A 26 50.24 -18.50 11.44
CA ARG A 26 48.88 -18.84 11.03
C ARG A 26 48.60 -20.30 11.35
N ALA A 27 47.53 -20.55 12.09
CA ALA A 27 47.03 -21.88 12.39
C ALA A 27 45.59 -22.03 11.89
N SER A 28 45.31 -23.10 11.15
CA SER A 28 43.96 -23.38 10.63
C SER A 28 43.70 -24.88 10.55
N ARG A 29 42.44 -25.30 10.69
CA ARG A 29 42.03 -26.72 10.63
C ARG A 29 42.51 -27.43 9.36
N THR A 30 42.46 -26.77 8.21
CA THR A 30 42.83 -27.36 6.91
C THR A 30 44.28 -27.08 6.49
N GLY A 31 44.88 -26.00 6.99
CA GLY A 31 46.22 -25.56 6.58
C GLY A 31 47.32 -25.86 7.58
N LEU A 32 46.96 -26.41 8.75
CA LEU A 32 47.77 -26.57 9.96
C LEU A 32 48.51 -25.27 10.34
N VAL A 33 49.68 -25.38 10.97
CA VAL A 33 50.51 -24.28 11.45
C VAL A 33 51.56 -23.91 10.39
N ALA A 34 51.67 -22.62 10.09
CA ALA A 34 52.68 -22.07 9.17
C ALA A 34 53.20 -20.73 9.66
N LEU A 35 54.50 -20.49 9.46
CA LEU A 35 55.11 -19.18 9.66
C LEU A 35 55.00 -18.36 8.38
N ARG A 36 54.74 -17.07 8.52
CA ARG A 36 54.59 -16.12 7.42
C ARG A 36 55.24 -14.79 7.76
N ALA A 37 56.14 -14.33 6.89
CA ALA A 37 56.63 -12.97 6.88
C ALA A 37 56.17 -12.25 5.61
N HIS A 38 55.91 -10.95 5.71
CA HIS A 38 55.58 -10.13 4.56
C HIS A 38 56.29 -8.78 4.68
N VAL A 39 56.90 -8.33 3.58
CA VAL A 39 57.59 -7.05 3.46
C VAL A 39 57.06 -6.35 2.22
N LYS A 40 56.81 -5.05 2.34
CA LYS A 40 56.38 -4.20 1.23
C LYS A 40 57.45 -3.13 1.03
N ALA A 41 58.07 -3.12 -0.14
CA ALA A 41 59.12 -2.17 -0.50
C ALA A 41 58.92 -1.72 -1.95
N ALA A 42 58.99 -0.41 -2.20
CA ALA A 42 58.94 0.18 -3.55
C ALA A 42 57.82 -0.37 -4.46
N GLY A 43 56.59 -0.50 -3.94
CA GLY A 43 55.43 -1.01 -4.71
C GLY A 43 55.41 -2.54 -4.92
N VAL A 44 56.46 -3.24 -4.52
CA VAL A 44 56.58 -4.70 -4.57
C VAL A 44 56.29 -5.30 -3.20
N ASN A 45 55.46 -6.35 -3.17
CA ASN A 45 55.15 -7.11 -1.97
C ASN A 45 55.84 -8.46 -2.04
N VAL A 46 56.71 -8.73 -1.07
CA VAL A 46 57.40 -10.01 -0.90
C VAL A 46 56.78 -10.72 0.30
N THR A 47 56.34 -11.97 0.10
CA THR A 47 55.79 -12.81 1.15
C THR A 47 56.56 -14.12 1.19
N GLY A 48 57.13 -14.45 2.34
CA GLY A 48 57.70 -15.76 2.64
C GLY A 48 56.75 -16.58 3.51
N ASN A 49 56.55 -17.85 3.18
CA ASN A 49 55.78 -18.78 3.99
C ASN A 49 56.45 -20.16 4.03
N THR A 50 56.59 -20.74 5.22
CA THR A 50 57.31 -22.02 5.39
C THR A 50 56.69 -23.20 4.64
N ARG A 51 55.40 -23.15 4.29
CA ARG A 51 54.71 -24.20 3.53
C ARG A 51 54.47 -23.87 2.05
N ARG A 52 54.34 -22.60 1.72
CA ARG A 52 53.92 -22.14 0.38
C ARG A 52 55.07 -21.49 -0.40
N GLY A 53 56.24 -21.32 0.21
CA GLY A 53 57.44 -20.72 -0.38
C GLY A 53 57.37 -19.19 -0.46
N VAL A 54 58.04 -18.64 -1.47
CA VAL A 54 58.23 -17.19 -1.66
C VAL A 54 57.32 -16.68 -2.78
N ARG A 55 56.65 -15.56 -2.53
CA ARG A 55 55.84 -14.84 -3.50
C ARG A 55 56.25 -13.39 -3.58
N VAL A 56 56.61 -12.95 -4.78
CA VAL A 56 56.86 -11.54 -5.12
C VAL A 56 55.67 -11.05 -5.94
N SER A 57 55.14 -9.87 -5.65
CA SER A 57 53.97 -9.36 -6.39
C SER A 57 53.90 -7.85 -6.46
N THR A 58 53.55 -7.33 -7.63
CA THR A 58 53.37 -5.90 -7.91
C THR A 58 51.99 -5.64 -8.52
N ARG A 59 51.47 -4.44 -8.31
CA ARG A 59 50.20 -3.99 -8.89
C ARG A 59 50.53 -3.21 -10.17
N LEU A 60 50.08 -3.70 -11.32
CA LEU A 60 50.29 -3.01 -12.61
C LEU A 60 49.23 -1.92 -12.86
N ALA A 61 47.99 -2.17 -12.46
CA ALA A 61 46.89 -1.23 -12.61
C ALA A 61 45.85 -1.43 -11.50
N LYS A 62 44.85 -0.55 -11.42
CA LYS A 62 43.73 -0.72 -10.49
C LYS A 62 43.08 -2.09 -10.73
N ASN A 63 43.03 -2.91 -9.68
CA ASN A 63 42.53 -4.28 -9.71
C ASN A 63 43.27 -5.31 -10.58
N THR A 64 44.46 -4.98 -11.09
CA THR A 64 45.35 -5.94 -11.78
C THR A 64 46.69 -6.09 -11.10
N GLN A 65 47.03 -7.35 -10.80
CA GLN A 65 48.25 -7.75 -10.11
C GLN A 65 49.02 -8.76 -10.95
N VAL A 66 50.34 -8.58 -10.97
CA VAL A 66 51.29 -9.57 -11.45
C VAL A 66 52.10 -10.08 -10.27
N ALA A 67 52.34 -11.38 -10.22
CA ALA A 67 53.12 -12.02 -9.18
C ALA A 67 53.98 -13.14 -9.74
N MET A 68 55.11 -13.38 -9.10
CA MET A 68 55.91 -14.59 -9.24
C MET A 68 55.85 -15.35 -7.92
N GLN A 69 55.41 -16.60 -7.96
CA GLN A 69 55.33 -17.47 -6.78
C GLN A 69 56.10 -18.76 -7.04
N ASN A 70 57.20 -18.98 -6.32
CA ASN A 70 58.12 -20.11 -6.53
C ASN A 70 58.46 -20.31 -8.01
N GLY A 71 58.88 -19.25 -8.70
CA GLY A 71 59.19 -19.28 -10.14
C GLY A 71 57.98 -19.26 -11.09
N ARG A 72 56.75 -19.43 -10.60
CA ARG A 72 55.55 -19.40 -11.46
C ARG A 72 54.99 -17.98 -11.62
N PHE A 73 54.88 -17.53 -12.87
CA PHE A 73 54.17 -16.30 -13.23
C PHE A 73 52.65 -16.39 -13.02
N VAL A 74 52.07 -15.38 -12.38
CA VAL A 74 50.65 -15.26 -12.05
C VAL A 74 50.14 -13.87 -12.42
N LEU A 75 49.26 -13.80 -13.41
CA LEU A 75 48.46 -12.61 -13.74
C LEU A 75 47.05 -12.76 -13.15
N ARG A 76 46.56 -11.72 -12.47
CA ARG A 76 45.20 -11.68 -11.90
C ARG A 76 44.60 -10.28 -12.02
N GLY A 77 43.44 -10.17 -12.65
CA GLY A 77 42.61 -8.97 -12.65
C GLY A 77 41.17 -9.25 -12.21
N ARG A 78 40.50 -8.30 -11.55
CA ARG A 78 39.07 -8.41 -11.18
C ARG A 78 38.35 -7.08 -11.39
N TYR A 79 37.39 -7.07 -12.29
CA TYR A 79 36.66 -5.87 -12.70
C TYR A 79 35.15 -6.10 -12.65
N GLY A 80 34.37 -5.02 -12.63
CA GLY A 80 32.91 -5.08 -12.63
C GLY A 80 32.29 -4.90 -11.24
N SER A 81 30.96 -4.88 -11.24
CA SER A 81 30.11 -4.67 -10.07
C SER A 81 30.01 -5.93 -9.21
N ASP A 82 29.35 -5.80 -8.07
CA ASP A 82 29.21 -6.91 -7.13
C ASP A 82 28.26 -8.03 -7.61
N THR A 83 27.43 -7.76 -8.62
CA THR A 83 26.52 -8.70 -9.27
C THR A 83 27.19 -9.45 -10.42
N ALA A 84 28.00 -8.76 -11.24
CA ALA A 84 28.71 -9.34 -12.38
C ALA A 84 30.19 -8.90 -12.39
N ARG A 85 31.09 -9.90 -12.32
CA ARG A 85 32.54 -9.69 -12.25
C ARG A 85 33.27 -10.32 -13.43
N PHE A 86 34.14 -9.53 -14.04
CA PHE A 86 35.12 -9.96 -15.05
C PHE A 86 36.43 -10.32 -14.36
N ASN A 87 36.89 -11.56 -14.53
CA ASN A 87 38.10 -12.09 -13.93
C ASN A 87 39.15 -12.31 -15.02
N LEU A 88 40.24 -11.58 -14.97
CA LEU A 88 41.40 -11.77 -15.84
C LEU A 88 42.39 -12.75 -15.18
N SER A 89 42.91 -13.68 -15.98
CA SER A 89 43.94 -14.63 -15.55
C SER A 89 44.95 -14.90 -16.68
N LYS A 90 46.07 -15.57 -16.37
CA LYS A 90 47.08 -15.97 -17.38
C LYS A 90 46.45 -16.67 -18.60
N THR A 91 45.38 -17.43 -18.39
CA THR A 91 44.69 -18.22 -19.43
C THR A 91 43.45 -17.52 -19.99
N GLY A 92 43.35 -16.19 -19.88
CA GLY A 92 42.25 -15.40 -20.43
C GLY A 92 41.27 -14.86 -19.39
N VAL A 93 40.18 -14.27 -19.92
CA VAL A 93 39.12 -13.57 -19.17
C VAL A 93 37.91 -14.47 -18.95
N THR A 94 37.28 -14.41 -17.77
CA THR A 94 36.01 -15.10 -17.50
C THR A 94 35.01 -14.21 -16.78
N VAL A 95 33.72 -14.44 -17.04
CA VAL A 95 32.62 -13.74 -16.39
C VAL A 95 32.05 -14.61 -15.27
N SER A 96 31.77 -14.00 -14.12
CA SER A 96 31.07 -14.66 -13.02
C SER A 96 30.02 -13.76 -12.43
N SER A 97 28.85 -14.31 -12.16
CA SER A 97 27.78 -13.61 -11.44
C SER A 97 27.68 -14.12 -10.01
N ARG A 98 27.43 -13.20 -9.07
CA ARG A 98 27.12 -13.55 -7.68
C ARG A 98 25.65 -13.93 -7.58
N MET A 99 25.37 -15.06 -6.93
CA MET A 99 24.04 -15.60 -6.69
C MET A 99 23.83 -15.74 -5.18
N GLY A 100 22.58 -15.83 -4.72
CA GLY A 100 22.24 -15.94 -3.29
C GLY A 100 23.12 -16.94 -2.54
N LEU A 101 23.31 -18.17 -3.05
CA LEU A 101 24.17 -19.19 -2.42
C LEU A 101 25.68 -19.06 -2.70
N GLY A 102 26.13 -18.27 -3.67
CA GLY A 102 27.56 -18.16 -3.99
C GLY A 102 27.86 -17.38 -5.28
N SER A 103 28.67 -17.96 -6.17
CA SER A 103 29.01 -17.33 -7.44
C SER A 103 29.12 -18.37 -8.55
N VAL A 104 28.47 -18.11 -9.68
CA VAL A 104 28.54 -18.96 -10.87
C VAL A 104 29.46 -18.31 -11.89
N ASN A 105 30.45 -19.06 -12.37
CA ASN A 105 31.25 -18.65 -13.52
C ASN A 105 30.66 -19.27 -14.79
N TRP A 106 30.18 -18.42 -15.69
CA TRP A 106 29.46 -18.84 -16.89
C TRP A 106 30.36 -19.57 -17.90
N LEU A 107 31.62 -19.15 -18.00
CA LEU A 107 32.57 -19.70 -18.98
C LEU A 107 33.38 -20.87 -18.44
N ARG A 108 33.57 -20.95 -17.11
CA ARG A 108 34.33 -22.02 -16.46
C ARG A 108 33.60 -22.51 -15.22
N PRO A 109 32.63 -23.45 -15.35
CA PRO A 109 31.84 -23.96 -14.22
C PRO A 109 32.70 -24.55 -13.10
N GLY A 110 33.89 -25.07 -13.42
CA GLY A 110 34.89 -25.51 -12.44
C GLY A 110 35.47 -24.40 -11.53
N ARG A 111 35.18 -23.13 -11.79
CA ARG A 111 35.55 -21.98 -10.95
C ARG A 111 34.37 -21.40 -10.16
N SER A 112 33.20 -22.03 -10.23
CA SER A 112 32.02 -21.66 -9.43
C SER A 112 32.22 -22.01 -7.95
N SER A 113 31.47 -21.33 -7.08
CA SER A 113 31.45 -21.61 -5.65
C SER A 113 30.05 -21.46 -5.07
N ALA A 114 29.74 -22.29 -4.07
CA ALA A 114 28.48 -22.25 -3.32
C ALA A 114 28.84 -22.42 -1.84
N LYS A 115 28.13 -21.70 -0.98
CA LYS A 115 28.35 -21.76 0.47
C LYS A 115 27.02 -22.03 1.15
N PHE A 116 26.94 -23.17 1.83
CA PHE A 116 25.76 -23.61 2.55
C PHE A 116 26.20 -24.07 3.95
N ALA A 117 25.48 -23.64 4.99
CA ALA A 117 25.78 -23.98 6.38
C ALA A 117 27.28 -23.82 6.79
N GLY A 118 27.95 -22.78 6.28
CA GLY A 118 29.38 -22.53 6.57
C GLY A 118 30.38 -23.39 5.75
N VAL A 119 29.92 -24.37 4.98
CA VAL A 119 30.75 -25.18 4.09
C VAL A 119 30.82 -24.53 2.71
N GLN A 120 32.04 -24.24 2.24
CA GLN A 120 32.27 -23.69 0.90
C GLN A 120 32.59 -24.81 -0.09
N LEU A 121 31.62 -25.16 -0.95
CA LEU A 121 31.79 -26.03 -2.09
C LEU A 121 32.33 -25.24 -3.29
N ARG A 122 33.21 -25.87 -4.07
CA ARG A 122 33.85 -25.26 -5.25
C ARG A 122 33.83 -26.25 -6.40
N GLY A 123 33.88 -25.73 -7.63
CA GLY A 123 33.92 -26.56 -8.83
C GLY A 123 32.56 -26.71 -9.51
N GLN A 124 32.47 -27.66 -10.44
CA GLN A 124 31.27 -27.87 -11.26
C GLN A 124 30.03 -28.19 -10.41
N LYS A 125 30.18 -28.98 -9.33
CA LYS A 125 29.10 -29.27 -8.38
C LYS A 125 28.50 -27.99 -7.76
N ALA A 126 29.32 -26.95 -7.56
CA ALA A 126 28.82 -25.67 -7.05
C ALA A 126 28.02 -24.88 -8.10
N ALA A 127 28.29 -25.05 -9.39
CA ALA A 127 27.49 -24.46 -10.45
C ALA A 127 26.08 -25.08 -10.45
N VAL A 128 26.00 -26.41 -10.35
CA VAL A 128 24.72 -27.15 -10.28
C VAL A 128 23.89 -26.71 -9.08
N ILE A 129 24.50 -26.59 -7.89
CA ILE A 129 23.79 -26.14 -6.68
C ILE A 129 23.19 -24.74 -6.85
N ASN A 130 23.94 -23.80 -7.43
CA ASN A 130 23.41 -22.45 -7.68
C ASN A 130 22.28 -22.48 -8.72
N LEU A 131 22.38 -23.32 -9.76
CA LEU A 131 21.33 -23.47 -10.76
C LEU A 131 20.03 -24.01 -10.17
N VAL A 132 20.12 -25.06 -9.36
CA VAL A 132 18.96 -25.63 -8.63
C VAL A 132 18.32 -24.58 -7.72
N TYR A 133 19.13 -23.78 -7.02
CA TYR A 133 18.63 -22.71 -6.17
C TYR A 133 17.89 -21.62 -6.97
N VAL A 134 18.43 -21.19 -8.12
CA VAL A 134 17.76 -20.22 -9.00
C VAL A 134 16.46 -20.80 -9.53
N ALA A 135 16.44 -22.06 -9.97
CA ALA A 135 15.23 -22.73 -10.43
C ALA A 135 14.16 -22.79 -9.31
N ALA A 136 14.52 -23.27 -8.13
CA ALA A 136 13.58 -23.36 -7.00
C ALA A 136 13.04 -21.98 -6.59
N THR A 137 13.90 -20.96 -6.49
CA THR A 137 13.45 -19.60 -6.16
C THR A 137 12.56 -19.01 -7.25
N SER A 138 12.87 -19.23 -8.54
CA SER A 138 12.01 -18.76 -9.64
C SER A 138 10.61 -19.38 -9.62
N ILE A 139 10.48 -20.66 -9.26
CA ILE A 139 9.18 -21.32 -9.10
C ILE A 139 8.37 -20.66 -7.99
N VAL A 140 8.98 -20.43 -6.82
CA VAL A 140 8.30 -19.75 -5.70
C VAL A 140 7.85 -18.34 -6.09
N TRP A 141 8.69 -17.58 -6.79
CA TRP A 141 8.34 -16.27 -7.30
C TRP A 141 7.19 -16.30 -8.32
N ALA A 142 7.20 -17.27 -9.24
CA ALA A 142 6.13 -17.45 -10.22
C ALA A 142 4.79 -17.78 -9.55
N LEU A 143 4.79 -18.70 -8.57
CA LEU A 143 3.60 -19.03 -7.79
C LEU A 143 3.07 -17.81 -7.02
N GLY A 144 3.95 -17.01 -6.43
CA GLY A 144 3.57 -15.77 -5.74
C GLY A 144 2.95 -14.74 -6.69
N LEU A 145 3.47 -14.60 -7.91
CA LEU A 145 2.90 -13.72 -8.93
C LEU A 145 1.52 -14.19 -9.39
N LEU A 146 1.35 -15.49 -9.62
CA LEU A 146 0.05 -16.08 -9.98
C LEU A 146 -1.00 -15.84 -8.88
N GLY A 147 -0.64 -16.06 -7.62
CA GLY A 147 -1.53 -15.82 -6.49
C GLY A 147 -1.99 -14.36 -6.40
N ARG A 148 -1.08 -13.41 -6.59
CA ARG A 148 -1.44 -11.97 -6.63
C ARG A 148 -2.31 -11.62 -7.83
N GLY A 149 -2.04 -12.21 -9.00
CA GLY A 149 -2.86 -12.03 -10.19
C GLY A 149 -4.30 -12.50 -9.97
N LEU A 150 -4.46 -13.71 -9.42
CA LEU A 150 -5.78 -14.26 -9.08
C LEU A 150 -6.52 -13.40 -8.05
N ALA A 151 -5.84 -12.94 -6.99
CA ALA A 151 -6.44 -12.05 -6.01
C ALA A 151 -6.91 -10.73 -6.64
N GLY A 152 -6.11 -10.14 -7.54
CA GLY A 152 -6.49 -8.92 -8.27
C GLY A 152 -7.71 -9.13 -9.16
N ILE A 153 -7.79 -10.27 -9.87
CA ILE A 153 -8.97 -10.61 -10.69
C ILE A 153 -10.22 -10.79 -9.84
N LEU A 154 -10.10 -11.44 -8.68
CA LEU A 154 -11.22 -11.61 -7.75
C LEU A 154 -11.70 -10.26 -7.21
N GLN A 155 -10.80 -9.40 -6.76
CA GLN A 155 -11.14 -8.05 -6.28
C GLN A 155 -11.81 -7.21 -7.37
N PHE A 156 -11.28 -7.25 -8.60
CA PHE A 156 -11.89 -6.57 -9.73
C PHE A 156 -13.30 -7.10 -10.02
N SER A 157 -13.47 -8.42 -10.06
CA SER A 157 -14.78 -9.05 -10.31
C SER A 157 -15.80 -8.69 -9.23
N VAL A 158 -15.40 -8.70 -7.94
CA VAL A 158 -16.26 -8.29 -6.82
C VAL A 158 -16.63 -6.81 -6.94
N GLY A 159 -15.68 -5.93 -7.25
CA GLY A 159 -15.95 -4.51 -7.44
C GLY A 159 -16.92 -4.23 -8.60
N GLN A 160 -16.76 -4.94 -9.72
CA GLN A 160 -17.69 -4.82 -10.86
C GLN A 160 -19.08 -5.37 -10.52
N TRP A 161 -19.16 -6.46 -9.76
CA TRP A 161 -20.43 -6.98 -9.28
C TRP A 161 -21.13 -6.00 -8.35
N GLN A 162 -20.40 -5.36 -7.42
CA GLN A 162 -20.94 -4.32 -6.54
C GLN A 162 -21.47 -3.11 -7.32
N ARG A 163 -20.73 -2.63 -8.32
CA ARG A 163 -21.18 -1.54 -9.20
C ARG A 163 -22.41 -1.93 -10.01
N ALA A 164 -22.43 -3.13 -10.59
CA ALA A 164 -23.57 -3.62 -11.34
C ALA A 164 -24.80 -3.80 -10.44
N ARG A 165 -24.61 -4.18 -9.18
CA ARG A 165 -25.67 -4.27 -8.18
C ARG A 165 -26.19 -2.89 -7.81
N GLN A 166 -25.32 -1.93 -7.52
CA GLN A 166 -25.70 -0.53 -7.29
C GLN A 166 -26.46 0.07 -8.47
N ALA A 167 -26.03 -0.21 -9.70
CA ALA A 167 -26.72 0.27 -10.91
C ALA A 167 -28.12 -0.36 -11.11
N ARG A 168 -28.35 -1.57 -10.59
CA ARG A 168 -29.66 -2.26 -10.65
C ARG A 168 -30.59 -1.89 -9.50
N GLU A 169 -30.02 -1.60 -8.33
CA GLU A 169 -30.76 -1.31 -7.11
C GLU A 169 -30.95 0.20 -6.87
N GLY A 170 -30.20 1.07 -7.56
CA GLY A 170 -30.25 2.53 -7.40
C GLY A 170 -31.54 3.16 -7.94
N ILE A 171 -32.06 4.14 -7.19
CA ILE A 171 -33.19 4.97 -7.60
C ILE A 171 -32.68 6.00 -8.61
N GLN A 172 -32.97 5.79 -9.90
CA GLN A 172 -32.60 6.72 -10.98
C GLN A 172 -33.70 7.78 -11.13
N LEU A 173 -33.68 8.79 -10.27
CA LEU A 173 -34.56 9.95 -10.37
C LEU A 173 -33.69 11.21 -10.39
N SER A 174 -33.91 12.07 -11.38
CA SER A 174 -33.24 13.37 -11.51
C SER A 174 -34.02 14.48 -10.82
N ILE A 175 -33.43 15.68 -10.68
CA ILE A 175 -34.17 16.86 -10.20
C ILE A 175 -35.41 17.13 -11.04
N ASP A 176 -35.33 16.98 -12.37
CA ASP A 176 -36.44 17.21 -13.29
C ASP A 176 -37.63 16.27 -13.01
N ASP A 177 -37.34 15.04 -12.54
CA ASP A 177 -38.37 14.06 -12.19
C ASP A 177 -39.04 14.37 -10.83
N VAL A 178 -38.26 14.85 -9.85
CA VAL A 178 -38.72 14.96 -8.45
C VAL A 178 -39.20 16.35 -8.08
N ALA A 179 -38.65 17.41 -8.65
CA ALA A 179 -39.00 18.79 -8.30
C ALA A 179 -40.49 19.11 -8.51
N PRO A 180 -41.14 18.75 -9.64
CA PRO A 180 -42.58 19.01 -9.82
C PRO A 180 -43.47 18.21 -8.87
N VAL A 181 -43.00 17.04 -8.40
CA VAL A 181 -43.75 16.22 -7.43
C VAL A 181 -43.68 16.85 -6.05
N GLY A 182 -42.50 17.26 -5.61
CA GLY A 182 -42.31 17.96 -4.34
C GLY A 182 -43.07 19.28 -4.27
N GLU A 183 -43.05 20.06 -5.36
CA GLU A 183 -43.75 21.35 -5.43
C GLU A 183 -45.26 21.18 -5.21
N ARG A 184 -45.86 20.18 -5.88
CA ARG A 184 -47.30 19.87 -5.70
C ARG A 184 -47.64 19.51 -4.26
N VAL A 185 -46.79 18.71 -3.60
CA VAL A 185 -46.99 18.32 -2.20
C VAL A 185 -46.91 19.55 -1.30
N LEU A 186 -45.90 20.39 -1.46
CA LEU A 186 -45.74 21.59 -0.64
C LEU A 186 -46.87 22.61 -0.88
N ALA A 187 -47.33 22.75 -2.13
CA ALA A 187 -48.44 23.63 -2.49
C ALA A 187 -49.77 23.18 -1.86
N GLU A 188 -50.02 21.86 -1.75
CA GLU A 188 -51.23 21.32 -1.08
C GLU A 188 -51.33 21.75 0.39
N TYR A 189 -50.19 21.91 1.06
CA TYR A 189 -50.11 22.32 2.46
C TYR A 189 -49.74 23.79 2.66
N ASP A 190 -49.74 24.62 1.59
CA ASP A 190 -49.39 26.04 1.60
C ASP A 190 -48.00 26.31 2.21
N VAL A 191 -47.02 25.43 1.95
CA VAL A 191 -45.67 25.52 2.48
C VAL A 191 -44.77 26.30 1.53
N ALA A 192 -44.33 27.48 1.95
CA ALA A 192 -43.38 28.31 1.22
C ALA A 192 -41.98 28.21 1.85
N THR A 193 -41.11 27.36 1.29
CA THR A 193 -39.76 27.07 1.84
C THR A 193 -38.87 28.31 1.98
N GLU A 194 -39.09 29.34 1.14
CA GLU A 194 -38.41 30.63 1.20
C GLU A 194 -38.67 31.39 2.52
N ARG A 195 -39.85 31.17 3.13
CA ARG A 195 -40.29 31.86 4.35
C ARG A 195 -39.95 31.11 5.63
N GLU A 196 -39.71 29.80 5.53
CA GLU A 196 -39.40 28.94 6.68
C GLU A 196 -38.02 29.27 7.27
N PRO A 197 -37.82 29.35 8.59
CA PRO A 197 -36.51 29.63 9.18
C PRO A 197 -35.41 28.66 8.71
N VAL A 198 -34.17 29.14 8.54
CA VAL A 198 -33.01 28.31 8.10
C VAL A 198 -32.80 27.12 9.04
N ARG A 199 -32.99 27.32 10.34
CA ARG A 199 -32.91 26.27 11.36
C ARG A 199 -33.92 25.15 11.13
N ASP A 200 -35.15 25.51 10.76
CA ASP A 200 -36.25 24.56 10.58
C ASP A 200 -36.06 23.78 9.27
N LEU A 201 -35.61 24.44 8.20
CA LEU A 201 -35.21 23.76 6.97
C LEU A 201 -34.05 22.78 7.22
N PHE A 202 -33.04 23.18 7.98
CA PHE A 202 -31.94 22.27 8.31
C PHE A 202 -32.42 21.05 9.11
N ALA A 203 -33.25 21.26 10.14
CA ALA A 203 -33.83 20.17 10.91
C ALA A 203 -34.70 19.24 10.05
N ALA A 204 -35.45 19.80 9.08
CA ALA A 204 -36.22 19.04 8.11
C ALA A 204 -35.32 18.19 7.20
N LEU A 205 -34.22 18.73 6.69
CA LEU A 205 -33.25 17.99 5.89
C LEU A 205 -32.59 16.85 6.67
N VAL A 206 -32.16 17.10 7.91
CA VAL A 206 -31.60 16.06 8.77
C VAL A 206 -32.64 14.96 9.04
N TYR A 207 -33.90 15.33 9.32
CA TYR A 207 -34.96 14.36 9.53
C TYR A 207 -35.26 13.53 8.27
N LEU A 208 -35.40 14.19 7.11
CA LEU A 208 -35.61 13.51 5.83
C LEU A 208 -34.51 12.48 5.57
N VAL A 209 -33.24 12.91 5.65
CA VAL A 209 -32.09 12.08 5.28
C VAL A 209 -31.79 10.99 6.32
N ALA A 210 -31.75 11.34 7.60
CA ALA A 210 -31.30 10.43 8.66
C ALA A 210 -32.42 9.51 9.18
N VAL A 211 -33.69 9.94 9.10
CA VAL A 211 -34.85 9.19 9.61
C VAL A 211 -35.64 8.59 8.45
N MET A 212 -36.25 9.41 7.61
CA MET A 212 -37.09 8.90 6.51
C MET A 212 -36.29 8.18 5.42
N GLY A 213 -35.03 8.57 5.19
CA GLY A 213 -34.11 7.87 4.29
C GLY A 213 -33.84 6.41 4.70
N ARG A 214 -34.12 6.05 5.96
CA ARG A 214 -34.02 4.67 6.46
C ARG A 214 -35.36 3.92 6.49
N GLY A 215 -36.44 4.57 6.06
CA GLY A 215 -37.80 4.06 6.19
C GLY A 215 -38.38 4.21 7.60
N ASP A 216 -37.75 5.04 8.45
CA ASP A 216 -38.28 5.36 9.78
C ASP A 216 -39.10 6.67 9.75
N HIS A 217 -40.00 6.83 10.71
CA HIS A 217 -40.85 8.03 10.86
C HIS A 217 -40.76 8.65 12.26
N ARG A 218 -39.84 8.16 13.09
CA ARG A 218 -39.69 8.62 14.47
C ARG A 218 -38.22 8.79 14.79
N VAL A 219 -37.89 9.91 15.42
CA VAL A 219 -36.56 10.15 15.95
C VAL A 219 -36.38 9.31 17.22
N ASP A 220 -35.46 8.34 17.19
CA ASP A 220 -35.01 7.64 18.38
C ASP A 220 -34.05 8.53 19.18
N LYS A 221 -34.62 9.27 20.14
CA LYS A 221 -33.84 10.18 21.00
C LYS A 221 -32.73 9.46 21.75
N ALA A 222 -32.98 8.24 22.22
CA ALA A 222 -32.03 7.52 23.05
C ALA A 222 -30.79 7.17 22.24
N ARG A 223 -30.98 6.75 20.99
CA ARG A 223 -29.90 6.46 20.06
C ARG A 223 -29.09 7.69 19.68
N VAL A 224 -29.75 8.80 19.31
CA VAL A 224 -29.05 10.03 18.91
C VAL A 224 -28.26 10.66 20.07
N LEU A 225 -28.82 10.64 21.28
CA LEU A 225 -28.17 11.21 22.46
C LEU A 225 -27.09 10.31 23.08
N ALA A 226 -27.10 9.00 22.78
CA ALA A 226 -26.07 8.07 23.25
C ALA A 226 -24.67 8.40 22.68
N ASP A 227 -24.62 8.87 21.44
CA ASP A 227 -23.36 9.19 20.74
C ASP A 227 -22.89 10.64 20.98
N ALA A 228 -23.78 11.53 21.46
CA ALA A 228 -23.46 12.93 21.77
C ALA A 228 -23.97 13.41 23.15
N PRO A 229 -23.70 12.69 24.27
CA PRO A 229 -24.38 12.90 25.55
C PRO A 229 -24.05 14.22 26.27
N LYS A 230 -23.19 15.07 25.72
CA LYS A 230 -22.69 16.31 26.37
C LYS A 230 -22.80 17.57 25.51
N GLN A 231 -23.48 17.51 24.37
CA GLN A 231 -23.62 18.68 23.48
C GLN A 231 -25.04 19.25 23.60
N PRO A 232 -25.23 20.44 24.23
CA PRO A 232 -26.55 21.07 24.35
C PRO A 232 -27.26 21.25 23.00
N LEU A 233 -26.47 21.53 21.95
CA LEU A 233 -26.94 21.68 20.57
C LEU A 233 -27.57 20.40 20.01
N ALA A 234 -27.09 19.22 20.40
CA ALA A 234 -27.62 17.95 19.90
C ALA A 234 -29.04 17.69 20.43
N ALA A 235 -29.30 18.02 21.71
CA ALA A 235 -30.64 17.89 22.29
C ALA A 235 -31.64 18.83 21.62
N THR A 236 -31.23 20.08 21.38
CA THR A 236 -32.05 21.07 20.67
C THR A 236 -32.33 20.64 19.23
N LEU A 237 -31.32 20.16 18.50
CA LEU A 237 -31.52 19.66 17.13
C LEU A 237 -32.48 18.47 17.09
N VAL A 238 -32.41 17.54 18.05
CA VAL A 238 -33.35 16.41 18.16
C VAL A 238 -34.79 16.90 18.37
N GLU A 239 -35.00 17.95 19.16
CA GLU A 239 -36.32 18.55 19.35
C GLU A 239 -36.82 19.21 18.06
N ASP A 240 -35.97 19.96 17.36
CA ASP A 240 -36.30 20.59 16.09
C ASP A 240 -36.64 19.53 15.02
N MET A 241 -35.85 18.46 14.93
CA MET A 241 -36.11 17.33 14.04
C MET A 241 -37.45 16.66 14.33
N GLN A 242 -37.87 16.60 15.60
CA GLN A 242 -39.18 16.06 15.94
C GLN A 242 -40.33 16.98 15.53
N VAL A 243 -40.13 18.30 15.62
CA VAL A 243 -41.11 19.28 15.13
C VAL A 243 -41.22 19.17 13.61
N ALA A 244 -40.10 19.26 12.91
CA ALA A 244 -40.03 19.12 11.45
C ALA A 244 -40.61 17.77 11.00
N GLY A 245 -40.26 16.69 11.69
CA GLY A 245 -40.73 15.35 11.37
C GLY A 245 -42.25 15.17 11.47
N ARG A 246 -42.91 15.84 12.43
CA ARG A 246 -44.39 15.81 12.51
C ARG A 246 -45.02 16.48 11.29
N SER A 247 -44.47 17.61 10.84
CA SER A 247 -44.95 18.29 9.62
C SER A 247 -44.70 17.45 8.38
N LEU A 248 -43.48 16.91 8.23
CA LEU A 248 -43.09 16.09 7.09
C LEU A 248 -43.91 14.80 6.99
N THR A 249 -44.13 14.07 8.10
CA THR A 249 -44.98 12.88 8.11
C THR A 249 -46.43 13.21 7.74
N ARG A 250 -46.92 14.41 8.12
CA ARG A 250 -48.24 14.87 7.70
C ARG A 250 -48.31 15.15 6.21
N TRP A 251 -47.27 15.75 5.62
CA TRP A 251 -47.24 16.11 4.21
C TRP A 251 -47.03 14.90 3.31
N LEU A 252 -46.14 14.00 3.72
CA LEU A 252 -45.75 12.83 2.94
C LEU A 252 -46.70 11.66 3.17
N GLY A 253 -47.47 11.65 4.26
CA GLY A 253 -48.35 10.54 4.64
C GLY A 253 -47.60 9.40 5.33
N GLU A 254 -48.34 8.34 5.70
CA GLU A 254 -47.75 7.11 6.22
C GLU A 254 -47.06 6.34 5.08
N PRO A 255 -45.89 5.73 5.33
CA PRO A 255 -45.18 4.95 4.33
C PRO A 255 -46.08 3.80 3.84
N SER A 256 -46.34 3.78 2.55
CA SER A 256 -46.91 2.61 1.88
C SER A 256 -45.90 2.10 0.85
N ASP A 257 -45.96 0.81 0.53
CA ASP A 257 -45.16 0.23 -0.56
C ASP A 257 -45.44 0.90 -1.93
N GLU A 258 -46.50 1.70 -2.02
CA GLU A 258 -46.89 2.47 -3.20
C GLU A 258 -46.36 3.92 -3.21
N GLN A 259 -45.77 4.42 -2.11
CA GLN A 259 -45.23 5.78 -2.09
C GLN A 259 -43.96 5.86 -2.94
N SER A 260 -44.10 6.54 -4.08
CA SER A 260 -42.98 6.81 -4.98
C SER A 260 -41.88 7.61 -4.25
N PRO A 261 -40.61 7.16 -4.28
CA PRO A 261 -39.48 7.90 -3.75
C PRO A 261 -39.38 9.34 -4.27
N ALA A 262 -39.96 9.62 -5.44
CA ALA A 262 -40.00 10.94 -6.04
C ALA A 262 -40.67 12.00 -5.16
N VAL A 263 -41.67 11.62 -4.35
CA VAL A 263 -42.36 12.55 -3.44
C VAL A 263 -41.39 13.05 -2.37
N LEU A 264 -40.71 12.11 -1.71
CA LEU A 264 -39.76 12.41 -0.64
C LEU A 264 -38.53 13.15 -1.18
N LEU A 265 -37.97 12.71 -2.31
CA LEU A 265 -36.85 13.38 -2.97
C LEU A 265 -37.23 14.79 -3.46
N GLY A 266 -38.47 14.99 -3.92
CA GLY A 266 -38.98 16.29 -4.34
C GLY A 266 -39.11 17.27 -3.19
N VAL A 267 -39.68 16.83 -2.05
CA VAL A 267 -39.75 17.67 -0.84
C VAL A 267 -38.35 17.99 -0.33
N LEU A 268 -37.44 17.01 -0.31
CA LEU A 268 -36.03 17.21 0.02
C LEU A 268 -35.38 18.29 -0.85
N HIS A 269 -35.56 18.22 -2.18
CA HIS A 269 -35.03 19.19 -3.13
C HIS A 269 -35.47 20.62 -2.78
N HIS A 270 -36.77 20.84 -2.58
CA HIS A 270 -37.30 22.19 -2.29
C HIS A 270 -36.86 22.75 -0.94
N MET A 271 -36.75 21.90 0.08
CA MET A 271 -36.19 22.29 1.39
C MET A 271 -34.71 22.67 1.25
N ALA A 272 -33.95 21.90 0.47
CA ALA A 272 -32.54 22.18 0.22
C ALA A 272 -32.34 23.46 -0.58
N ARG A 273 -33.16 23.73 -1.60
CA ARG A 273 -33.12 24.96 -2.39
C ARG A 273 -33.44 26.19 -1.55
N GLY A 274 -34.53 26.14 -0.76
CA GLY A 274 -34.89 27.23 0.15
C GLY A 274 -33.83 27.49 1.22
N LEU A 275 -33.05 26.48 1.61
CA LEU A 275 -31.90 26.65 2.49
C LEU A 275 -30.72 27.30 1.73
N ALA A 276 -30.38 26.74 0.56
CA ALA A 276 -29.23 27.14 -0.26
C ALA A 276 -29.26 28.63 -0.64
N GLU A 277 -30.44 29.18 -0.93
CA GLU A 277 -30.61 30.60 -1.27
C GLU A 277 -30.22 31.55 -0.12
N ARG A 278 -30.13 31.04 1.12
CA ARG A 278 -29.93 31.83 2.34
C ARG A 278 -28.60 31.58 3.04
N VAL A 279 -27.80 30.66 2.52
CA VAL A 279 -26.47 30.35 3.04
C VAL A 279 -25.41 30.45 1.93
N ASP A 280 -24.18 30.75 2.31
CA ASP A 280 -23.07 30.84 1.36
C ASP A 280 -22.57 29.46 0.91
N GLY A 281 -21.75 29.41 -0.14
CA GLY A 281 -21.28 28.15 -0.73
C GLY A 281 -20.46 27.28 0.23
N ALA A 282 -19.69 27.90 1.13
CA ALA A 282 -18.91 27.18 2.15
C ALA A 282 -19.86 26.46 3.14
N THR A 283 -20.87 27.16 3.65
CA THR A 283 -21.88 26.59 4.54
C THR A 283 -22.66 25.48 3.84
N ARG A 284 -23.00 25.63 2.55
CA ARG A 284 -23.69 24.56 1.78
C ARG A 284 -22.88 23.27 1.71
N ALA A 285 -21.57 23.37 1.47
CA ALA A 285 -20.68 22.22 1.46
C ALA A 285 -20.57 21.57 2.86
N GLU A 286 -20.39 22.37 3.90
CA GLU A 286 -20.36 21.88 5.29
C GLU A 286 -21.66 21.17 5.68
N LEU A 287 -22.80 21.72 5.29
CA LEU A 287 -24.12 21.12 5.53
C LEU A 287 -24.27 19.77 4.82
N LEU A 288 -23.82 19.67 3.57
CA LEU A 288 -23.84 18.41 2.82
C LEU A 288 -23.01 17.34 3.54
N PHE A 289 -21.80 17.68 3.98
CA PHE A 289 -20.95 16.76 4.76
C PHE A 289 -21.59 16.39 6.11
N ALA A 290 -22.21 17.34 6.80
CA ALA A 290 -22.89 17.06 8.06
C ALA A 290 -24.09 16.12 7.90
N LEU A 291 -24.87 16.27 6.81
CA LEU A 291 -25.98 15.38 6.48
C LEU A 291 -25.48 13.97 6.10
N ASP A 292 -24.36 13.89 5.39
CA ASP A 292 -23.72 12.62 5.07
C ASP A 292 -23.19 11.91 6.33
N ASP A 293 -22.46 12.62 7.19
CA ASP A 293 -21.98 12.10 8.46
C ASP A 293 -23.14 11.63 9.35
N ALA A 294 -24.27 12.34 9.34
CA ALA A 294 -25.48 11.92 10.04
C ALA A 294 -26.04 10.59 9.50
N CYS A 295 -25.96 10.32 8.20
CA CYS A 295 -26.31 9.01 7.64
C CYS A 295 -25.39 7.91 8.17
N LEU A 296 -24.07 8.16 8.08
CA LEU A 296 -23.04 7.18 8.42
C LEU A 296 -23.02 6.86 9.92
N ALA A 297 -23.31 7.83 10.78
CA ALA A 297 -23.44 7.64 12.22
C ALA A 297 -24.54 6.61 12.57
N LEU A 298 -25.59 6.51 11.75
CA LEU A 298 -26.66 5.54 11.95
C LEU A 298 -26.34 4.15 11.37
N GLY A 299 -25.23 3.99 10.65
CA GLY A 299 -24.75 2.75 10.03
C GLY A 299 -24.51 2.90 8.53
N PRO A 300 -24.39 1.79 7.77
CA PRO A 300 -24.29 1.84 6.32
C PRO A 300 -25.49 2.58 5.70
N ARG A 301 -25.22 3.40 4.68
CA ARG A 301 -26.25 4.15 3.95
C ARG A 301 -27.22 3.19 3.25
N SER A 302 -28.49 3.58 3.22
CA SER A 302 -29.51 2.91 2.40
C SER A 302 -29.45 3.41 0.96
N ILE A 303 -30.07 2.66 0.04
CA ILE A 303 -30.24 3.06 -1.37
C ILE A 303 -30.96 4.41 -1.48
N LEU A 304 -31.97 4.64 -0.63
CA LEU A 304 -32.71 5.88 -0.61
C LEU A 304 -31.84 7.05 -0.13
N GLN A 305 -31.02 6.83 0.91
CA GLN A 305 -30.09 7.85 1.41
C GLN A 305 -29.04 8.23 0.36
N ASP A 306 -28.53 7.27 -0.41
CA ASP A 306 -27.62 7.58 -1.52
C ASP A 306 -28.31 8.47 -2.57
N ALA A 307 -29.54 8.12 -2.98
CA ALA A 307 -30.31 8.96 -3.91
C ALA A 307 -30.65 10.36 -3.34
N MET A 308 -30.92 10.45 -2.03
CA MET A 308 -31.15 11.73 -1.35
C MET A 308 -29.91 12.61 -1.36
N LEU A 309 -28.73 12.04 -1.10
CA LEU A 309 -27.46 12.77 -1.13
C LEU A 309 -27.12 13.25 -2.54
N ASP A 310 -27.38 12.45 -3.58
CA ASP A 310 -27.21 12.86 -4.98
C ASP A 310 -28.08 14.07 -5.32
N ILE A 311 -29.38 14.03 -4.96
CA ILE A 311 -30.28 15.18 -5.14
C ILE A 311 -29.82 16.38 -4.31
N LEU A 312 -29.31 16.18 -3.09
CA LEU A 312 -28.83 17.27 -2.24
C LEU A 312 -27.63 18.00 -2.81
N VAL A 313 -26.66 17.28 -3.40
CA VAL A 313 -25.48 17.89 -4.03
C VAL A 313 -25.90 18.93 -5.06
N GLU A 314 -26.81 18.55 -5.95
CA GLU A 314 -27.30 19.41 -7.02
C GLU A 314 -28.25 20.50 -6.49
N SER A 315 -29.13 20.16 -5.54
CA SER A 315 -30.08 21.12 -4.95
C SER A 315 -29.39 22.23 -4.14
N LEU A 316 -28.31 21.89 -3.41
CA LEU A 316 -27.50 22.86 -2.70
C LEU A 316 -26.54 23.62 -3.62
N GLY A 317 -26.38 23.18 -4.87
CA GLY A 317 -25.46 23.77 -5.83
C GLY A 317 -23.99 23.68 -5.37
N VAL A 318 -23.62 22.54 -4.79
CA VAL A 318 -22.25 22.29 -4.32
C VAL A 318 -21.44 21.69 -5.47
N GLU A 319 -20.48 22.43 -6.00
CA GLU A 319 -19.51 21.90 -6.97
C GLU A 319 -18.44 21.06 -6.25
N LEU A 320 -18.44 19.76 -6.50
CA LEU A 320 -17.39 18.87 -6.00
C LEU A 320 -16.14 19.00 -6.86
N THR A 321 -15.27 19.97 -6.54
CA THR A 321 -13.94 20.04 -7.17
C THR A 321 -13.02 19.00 -6.52
N LEU A 322 -12.69 17.93 -7.25
CA LEU A 322 -11.67 16.97 -6.82
C LEU A 322 -10.30 17.64 -6.84
N THR A 323 -9.74 17.92 -5.66
CA THR A 323 -8.38 18.43 -5.50
C THR A 323 -7.36 17.42 -6.08
N GLY A 324 -6.97 17.62 -7.32
CA GLY A 324 -6.12 16.69 -8.09
C GLY A 324 -6.15 16.92 -9.60
N GLU A 325 -7.19 17.59 -10.11
CA GLU A 325 -7.23 18.09 -11.48
C GLU A 325 -6.68 19.53 -11.53
N ARG A 326 -5.37 19.64 -11.73
CA ARG A 326 -4.70 20.85 -12.24
C ARG A 326 -3.71 20.45 -13.32
#